data_AF-A0A662X626-F1
#
_entry.id   AF-A0A662X626-F1
#
_cell.length_a   1.000
_cell.length_b   1.000
_cell.length_c   1.000
_cell.angle_alpha   90.00
_cell.angle_beta   90.00
_cell.angle_gamma   90.00
#
_symmetry.space_group_name_H-M   'P 1'
#
loop_
_entity.id
_entity.type
_entity.pdbx_description
1 polymer ?
#
loop_
_entity_poly.entity_id
_entity_poly.type
_entity_poly.pdbx_seq_one_letter_code
_entity_poly.pdbx_strand_id
1 'polypeptide(L)'
;MDISVIEKIRLALIDEFQLEVLYFSAPTFITRLVGNESWTPTEIHDEYWHPHVDKDNTEHYDFSGLLYLADYGVDFTGGLFAFIDEDSELVVEPARARLMMFTSSKENLHQVRKVESGARYVMSMWFSCDERKQFHNFLDGKMHQHFKREDL
;
A
#
# COMPACT_ATOMS: atom_id res chain seq x y z
N MET A 1 -18.10 18.39 6.47
CA MET A 1 -17.86 17.10 7.14
C MET A 1 -16.56 16.59 6.57
N ASP A 2 -15.52 16.42 7.37
CA ASP A 2 -14.21 16.01 6.86
C ASP A 2 -14.25 14.54 6.44
N ILE A 3 -14.00 14.27 5.16
CA ILE A 3 -13.86 12.91 4.64
C ILE A 3 -12.48 12.36 4.98
N SER A 4 -12.40 11.07 5.31
CA SER A 4 -11.16 10.40 5.70
C SER A 4 -10.15 10.36 4.54
N VAL A 5 -8.87 10.15 4.83
CA VAL A 5 -7.82 10.00 3.79
C VAL A 5 -8.12 8.81 2.88
N ILE A 6 -8.60 7.70 3.45
CA ILE A 6 -9.00 6.50 2.70
C ILE A 6 -10.13 6.85 1.72
N GLU A 7 -11.12 7.62 2.17
CA GLU A 7 -12.23 8.05 1.33
C GLU A 7 -11.78 9.00 0.21
N LYS A 8 -10.85 9.91 0.50
CA LYS A 8 -10.25 10.78 -0.53
C LYS A 8 -9.54 9.97 -1.61
N ILE A 9 -8.78 8.94 -1.21
CA ILE A 9 -8.07 8.07 -2.16
C ILE A 9 -9.05 7.21 -2.96
N ARG A 10 -10.10 6.68 -2.31
CA ARG A 10 -11.18 5.94 -2.99
C ARG A 10 -11.85 6.77 -4.07
N LEU A 11 -12.18 8.03 -3.76
CA LEU A 11 -12.77 8.96 -4.72
C LEU A 11 -11.81 9.32 -5.85
N ALA A 12 -10.51 9.46 -5.56
CA ALA A 12 -9.49 9.68 -6.59
C ALA A 12 -9.36 8.48 -7.54
N LEU A 13 -9.43 7.25 -7.03
CA LEU A 13 -9.46 6.04 -7.86
C LEU A 13 -10.70 6.00 -8.76
N ILE A 14 -11.88 6.31 -8.20
CA ILE A 14 -13.14 6.36 -8.95
C ILE A 14 -13.05 7.36 -10.11
N ASP A 15 -12.53 8.56 -9.83
CA ASP A 15 -12.38 9.61 -10.83
C ASP A 15 -11.33 9.25 -11.88
N GLU A 16 -10.13 8.85 -11.49
CA GLU A 16 -9.04 8.53 -12.42
C GLU A 16 -9.37 7.35 -13.34
N PHE A 17 -9.96 6.28 -12.79
CA PHE A 17 -10.27 5.06 -13.54
C PHE A 17 -11.70 5.00 -14.06
N GLN A 18 -12.48 6.07 -13.90
CA GLN A 18 -13.86 6.20 -14.39
C GLN A 18 -14.76 5.05 -13.90
N LEU A 19 -14.70 4.73 -12.61
CA LEU A 19 -15.42 3.62 -12.00
C LEU A 19 -16.82 4.05 -11.55
N GLU A 20 -17.81 3.17 -11.66
CA GLU A 20 -19.14 3.43 -11.12
C GLU A 20 -19.19 3.24 -9.59
N VAL A 21 -18.52 2.18 -9.11
CA VAL A 21 -18.49 1.79 -7.71
C VAL A 21 -17.09 1.29 -7.34
N LEU A 22 -16.69 1.55 -6.09
CA LEU A 22 -15.44 1.05 -5.54
C LEU A 22 -15.54 1.00 -4.02
N TYR A 23 -15.20 -0.14 -3.41
CA TYR A 23 -15.32 -0.40 -1.99
C TYR A 23 -13.95 -0.60 -1.37
N PHE A 24 -13.69 0.06 -0.25
CA PHE A 24 -12.50 -0.24 0.56
C PHE A 24 -12.62 -1.68 1.08
N SER A 25 -11.59 -2.51 0.86
CA SER A 25 -11.76 -3.96 0.91
C SER A 25 -10.84 -4.69 1.90
N ALA A 26 -9.90 -3.99 2.52
CA ALA A 26 -8.96 -4.58 3.47
C ALA A 26 -8.53 -3.54 4.52
N PRO A 27 -7.98 -3.94 5.68
CA PRO A 27 -7.36 -3.00 6.61
C PRO A 27 -6.29 -2.15 5.92
N THR A 28 -6.10 -0.92 6.40
CA THR A 28 -4.96 -0.09 5.98
C THR A 28 -3.69 -0.59 6.67
N PHE A 29 -2.63 -0.79 5.88
CA PHE A 29 -1.32 -1.16 6.42
C PHE A 29 -0.39 0.03 6.34
N ILE A 30 0.31 0.32 7.44
CA ILE A 30 1.46 1.22 7.44
C ILE A 30 2.70 0.34 7.51
N THR A 31 3.40 0.24 6.38
CA THR A 31 4.60 -0.59 6.26
C THR A 31 5.84 0.26 6.49
N ARG A 32 6.71 -0.21 7.38
CA ARG A 32 8.04 0.35 7.65
C ARG A 32 9.09 -0.65 7.19
N LEU A 33 9.86 -0.29 6.17
CA LEU A 33 11.02 -1.05 5.70
C LEU A 33 12.29 -0.31 6.07
N VAL A 34 13.26 -0.99 6.67
CA VAL A 34 14.50 -0.38 7.17
C VAL A 34 15.69 -0.97 6.42
N GLY A 35 16.56 -0.10 5.93
CA GLY A 35 17.85 -0.51 5.38
C GLY A 35 18.79 -0.91 6.50
N ASN A 36 19.13 -2.19 6.58
CA ASN A 36 20.07 -2.72 7.56
C ASN A 36 20.86 -3.89 6.95
N GLU A 37 22.13 -3.65 6.63
CA GLU A 37 23.03 -4.66 6.05
C GLU A 37 23.28 -5.85 6.99
N SER A 38 23.10 -5.67 8.29
CA SER A 38 23.25 -6.74 9.30
C SER A 38 21.96 -7.55 9.51
N TRP A 39 20.83 -7.13 8.94
CA TRP A 39 19.59 -7.88 9.01
C TRP A 39 19.53 -8.90 7.87
N THR A 40 19.14 -10.12 8.21
CA THR A 40 18.95 -11.21 7.25
C THR A 40 17.55 -11.81 7.45
N PRO A 41 16.80 -12.08 6.38
CA PRO A 41 15.51 -12.76 6.49
C PRO A 41 15.72 -14.13 7.13
N THR A 42 14.82 -14.50 8.04
CA THR A 42 14.80 -15.81 8.69
C THR A 42 13.88 -16.79 7.96
N GLU A 43 12.78 -16.26 7.42
CA GLU A 43 11.80 -16.99 6.63
C GLU A 43 11.58 -16.29 5.28
N ILE A 44 11.03 -17.00 4.30
CA ILE A 44 10.71 -16.42 2.99
C ILE A 44 9.70 -15.26 3.10
N HIS A 45 8.84 -15.26 4.14
CA HIS A 45 7.88 -14.19 4.40
C HIS A 45 8.55 -12.90 4.91
N ASP A 46 9.81 -12.96 5.35
CA ASP A 46 10.61 -11.79 5.67
C ASP A 46 11.12 -11.09 4.39
N GLU A 47 11.16 -11.80 3.26
CA GLU A 47 11.61 -11.28 1.97
C GLU A 47 10.50 -10.49 1.26
N TYR A 48 10.48 -9.18 1.48
CA TYR A 48 9.49 -8.27 0.88
C TYR A 48 9.78 -7.88 -0.59
N TRP A 49 10.95 -8.24 -1.11
CA TRP A 49 11.49 -7.71 -2.38
C TRP A 49 11.22 -8.58 -3.60
N HIS A 50 10.33 -9.56 -3.49
CA HIS A 50 9.98 -10.42 -4.61
C HIS A 50 8.91 -9.76 -5.49
N PRO A 51 9.01 -9.93 -6.83
CA PRO A 51 7.91 -9.61 -7.73
C PRO A 51 6.62 -10.32 -7.32
N HIS A 52 5.52 -9.58 -7.30
CA HIS A 52 4.20 -10.11 -6.99
C HIS A 52 3.10 -9.33 -7.70
N VAL A 53 1.91 -9.94 -7.68
CA VAL A 53 0.65 -9.36 -8.14
C VAL A 53 -0.28 -9.31 -6.93
N ASP A 54 -0.80 -8.14 -6.61
CA ASP A 54 -1.65 -7.93 -5.42
C ASP A 54 -2.87 -8.85 -5.42
N LYS A 55 -3.49 -9.04 -6.58
CA LYS A 55 -4.65 -9.92 -6.75
C LYS A 55 -4.33 -11.41 -6.59
N ASP A 56 -3.09 -11.82 -6.88
CA ASP A 56 -2.65 -13.20 -6.64
C ASP A 56 -2.45 -13.45 -5.12
N ASN A 57 -2.10 -12.42 -4.36
CA ASN A 57 -2.05 -12.47 -2.89
C ASN A 57 -3.45 -12.45 -2.27
N THR A 58 -4.39 -11.69 -2.83
CA THR A 58 -5.76 -11.60 -2.34
C THR A 58 -6.72 -11.37 -3.51
N GLU A 59 -7.48 -12.41 -3.86
CA GLU A 59 -8.29 -12.50 -5.09
C GLU A 59 -9.24 -11.32 -5.33
N HIS A 60 -9.74 -10.69 -4.27
CA HIS A 60 -10.72 -9.62 -4.37
C HIS A 60 -10.10 -8.21 -4.45
N TYR A 61 -8.78 -8.09 -4.53
CA TYR A 61 -8.15 -6.80 -4.80
C TYR A 61 -8.30 -6.47 -6.29
N ASP A 62 -9.04 -5.42 -6.57
CA ASP A 62 -9.23 -4.89 -7.92
C ASP A 62 -8.35 -3.66 -8.17
N PHE A 63 -8.18 -2.81 -7.15
CA PHE A 63 -7.32 -1.63 -7.20
C PHE A 63 -6.44 -1.48 -5.95
N SER A 64 -5.24 -0.96 -6.16
CA SER A 64 -4.25 -0.70 -5.13
C SER A 64 -3.99 0.80 -5.03
N GLY A 65 -3.85 1.29 -3.80
CA GLY A 65 -3.43 2.66 -3.49
C GLY A 65 -2.26 2.66 -2.53
N LEU A 66 -1.16 3.32 -2.90
CA LEU A 66 0.04 3.47 -2.07
C LEU A 66 0.31 4.95 -1.83
N LEU A 67 0.20 5.40 -0.58
CA LEU A 67 0.58 6.75 -0.17
C LEU A 67 1.95 6.72 0.51
N TYR A 68 2.93 7.36 -0.11
CA TYR A 68 4.28 7.44 0.41
C TYR A 68 4.41 8.49 1.52
N LEU A 69 5.08 8.12 2.61
CA LEU A 69 5.23 8.95 3.81
C LEU A 69 6.69 9.37 4.08
N ALA A 70 7.62 8.98 3.21
CA ALA A 70 9.05 9.24 3.32
C ALA A 70 9.63 9.62 1.95
N ASP A 71 10.68 10.44 1.96
CA ASP A 71 11.35 10.95 0.77
C ASP A 71 12.60 10.11 0.41
N TYR A 72 12.65 9.58 -0.82
CA TYR A 72 13.83 8.91 -1.33
C TYR A 72 15.03 9.87 -1.44
N GLY A 73 16.22 9.40 -1.10
CA GLY A 73 17.46 10.19 -1.07
C GLY A 73 17.59 11.12 0.15
N VAL A 74 16.54 11.28 0.95
CA VAL A 74 16.54 12.09 2.19
C VAL A 74 16.32 11.21 3.42
N ASP A 75 15.20 10.48 3.46
CA ASP A 75 14.82 9.63 4.60
C ASP A 75 15.36 8.19 4.44
N PHE A 76 15.62 7.75 3.20
CA PHE A 76 16.14 6.41 2.88
C PHE A 76 16.75 6.32 1.47
N THR A 77 17.52 5.26 1.20
CA THR A 77 18.03 4.88 -0.13
C THR A 77 17.65 3.43 -0.49
N GLY A 78 17.82 3.04 -1.75
CA GLY A 78 17.20 1.81 -2.27
C GLY A 78 15.66 1.91 -2.26
N GLY A 79 14.95 0.82 -2.01
CA GLY A 79 13.51 0.89 -1.70
C GLY A 79 12.60 1.37 -2.85
N LEU A 80 13.12 1.45 -4.07
CA LEU A 80 12.38 1.89 -5.26
C LEU A 80 11.26 0.89 -5.58
N PHE A 81 10.13 1.41 -6.06
CA PHE A 81 9.04 0.58 -6.57
C PHE A 81 9.25 0.37 -8.07
N ALA A 82 9.07 -0.84 -8.58
CA ALA A 82 9.20 -1.13 -10.00
C ALA A 82 8.03 -1.98 -10.48
N PHE A 83 7.32 -1.51 -11.50
CA PHE A 83 6.48 -2.36 -12.35
C PHE A 83 7.39 -3.09 -13.35
N ILE A 84 7.07 -4.35 -13.64
CA ILE A 84 7.90 -5.26 -14.43
C ILE A 84 7.06 -5.79 -15.59
N ASP A 85 7.53 -5.53 -16.80
CA ASP A 85 7.03 -6.12 -18.05
C ASP A 85 8.06 -7.11 -18.61
N GLU A 86 7.73 -7.79 -19.72
CA GLU A 86 8.60 -8.81 -20.32
C GLU A 86 10.00 -8.26 -20.69
N ASP A 87 10.05 -7.04 -21.25
CA ASP A 87 11.28 -6.43 -21.78
C ASP A 87 11.66 -5.10 -21.10
N SER A 88 10.90 -4.65 -20.10
CA SER A 88 11.11 -3.34 -19.47
C SER A 88 10.68 -3.26 -18.01
N GLU A 89 11.22 -2.28 -17.30
CA GLU A 89 10.75 -1.90 -15.96
C GLU A 89 10.35 -0.43 -15.94
N LEU A 90 9.22 -0.12 -15.30
CA LEU A 90 8.84 1.24 -14.93
C LEU A 90 9.16 1.45 -13.45
N VAL A 91 10.23 2.19 -13.19
CA VAL A 91 10.66 2.51 -11.82
C VAL A 91 10.02 3.80 -11.34
N VAL A 92 9.41 3.75 -10.16
CA VAL A 92 8.83 4.90 -9.49
C VAL A 92 9.57 5.18 -8.20
N GLU A 93 10.10 6.39 -8.10
CA GLU A 93 10.73 6.90 -6.90
C GLU A 93 9.67 7.21 -5.82
N PRO A 94 9.81 6.74 -4.59
CA PRO A 94 8.97 7.19 -3.48
C PRO A 94 9.24 8.65 -3.10
N ALA A 95 8.18 9.43 -2.91
CA ALA A 95 8.27 10.79 -2.38
C ALA A 95 7.13 11.02 -1.39
N ARG A 96 7.37 11.78 -0.34
CA ARG A 96 6.34 12.06 0.66
C ARG A 96 5.11 12.70 0.00
N ALA A 97 3.93 12.26 0.44
CA ALA A 97 2.63 12.64 -0.11
C ALA A 97 2.38 12.24 -1.58
N ARG A 98 3.28 11.50 -2.22
CA ARG A 98 3.00 10.88 -3.53
C ARG A 98 2.01 9.75 -3.32
N LEU A 99 0.87 9.84 -3.99
CA LEU A 99 -0.11 8.77 -4.13
C LEU A 99 0.15 8.05 -5.46
N MET A 100 0.32 6.73 -5.38
CA MET A 100 0.35 5.85 -6.54
C MET A 100 -0.91 4.99 -6.52
N MET A 101 -1.56 4.85 -7.67
CA MET A 101 -2.80 4.11 -7.86
C MET A 101 -2.70 3.26 -9.10
N PHE A 102 -3.12 2.00 -9.03
CA PHE A 102 -3.06 1.06 -10.15
C PHE A 102 -4.06 -0.08 -9.97
N THR A 103 -4.37 -0.80 -11.06
CA THR A 103 -5.20 -2.03 -11.00
C THR A 103 -4.37 -3.18 -10.42
N SER A 104 -4.95 -3.98 -9.53
CA SER A 104 -4.19 -4.97 -8.75
C SER A 104 -3.86 -6.28 -9.49
N SER A 105 -4.27 -6.40 -10.76
CA SER A 105 -4.17 -7.63 -11.55
C SER A 105 -2.80 -7.75 -12.25
N LYS A 106 -2.60 -8.85 -13.00
CA LYS A 106 -1.33 -9.30 -13.57
C LYS A 106 -0.66 -8.30 -14.51
N GLU A 107 -1.42 -7.37 -15.06
CA GLU A 107 -0.90 -6.25 -15.85
C GLU A 107 0.01 -5.31 -15.04
N ASN A 108 -0.02 -5.39 -13.70
CA ASN A 108 0.84 -4.63 -12.81
C ASN A 108 1.67 -5.58 -11.94
N LEU A 109 2.41 -6.51 -12.54
CA LEU A 109 3.47 -7.23 -11.83
C LEU A 109 4.48 -6.22 -11.28
N HIS A 110 4.78 -6.28 -9.99
CA HIS A 110 5.64 -5.27 -9.37
C HIS A 110 6.45 -5.79 -8.20
N GLN A 111 7.50 -5.05 -7.84
CA GLN A 111 8.33 -5.33 -6.68
C GLN A 111 8.75 -4.05 -5.96
N VAL A 112 9.10 -4.18 -4.68
CA VAL A 112 9.84 -3.18 -3.93
C VAL A 112 11.29 -3.62 -3.84
N ARG A 113 12.23 -2.84 -4.38
CA ARG A 113 13.67 -3.12 -4.24
C ARG A 113 14.09 -3.02 -2.77
N LYS A 114 15.18 -3.68 -2.39
CA LYS A 114 15.69 -3.63 -1.01
C LYS A 114 15.99 -2.19 -0.61
N VAL A 115 15.54 -1.79 0.58
CA VAL A 115 15.99 -0.55 1.24
C VAL A 115 17.43 -0.76 1.68
N GLU A 116 18.31 0.17 1.31
CA GLU A 116 19.75 0.07 1.57
C GLU A 116 20.13 0.83 2.84
N SER A 117 19.52 2.00 3.06
CA SER A 117 19.74 2.81 4.26
C SER A 117 18.47 3.54 4.68
N GLY A 118 18.37 3.94 5.94
CA GLY A 118 17.23 4.72 6.45
C GLY A 118 15.95 3.91 6.60
N ALA A 119 14.79 4.59 6.59
CA ALA A 119 13.49 3.97 6.76
C ALA A 119 12.46 4.46 5.74
N ARG A 120 11.93 3.52 4.94
CA ARG A 120 10.86 3.75 3.98
C ARG A 120 9.51 3.49 4.65
N TYR A 121 8.62 4.47 4.57
CA TYR A 121 7.25 4.38 5.08
C TYR A 121 6.23 4.52 3.94
N VAL A 122 5.28 3.60 3.89
CA VAL A 122 4.16 3.62 2.94
C VAL A 122 2.86 3.23 3.64
N MET A 123 1.78 3.90 3.30
CA MET A 123 0.42 3.51 3.67
C MET A 123 -0.24 2.83 2.47
N SER A 124 -0.51 1.54 2.59
CA SER A 124 -1.11 0.71 1.54
C SER A 124 -2.58 0.45 1.82
N MET A 125 -3.37 0.44 0.74
CA MET A 125 -4.80 0.19 0.76
C MET A 125 -5.23 -0.51 -0.52
N TRP A 126 -6.24 -1.36 -0.38
CA TRP A 126 -6.82 -2.11 -1.50
C TRP A 126 -8.33 -1.94 -1.54
N PHE A 127 -8.84 -2.00 -2.75
CA PHE A 127 -10.24 -1.77 -3.06
C PHE A 127 -10.78 -2.86 -3.97
N SER A 128 -12.08 -3.11 -3.86
CA SER A 128 -12.81 -4.06 -4.69
C SER A 128 -13.98 -3.40 -5.38
N CYS A 129 -14.31 -3.87 -6.57
CA CYS A 129 -15.55 -3.55 -7.26
C CYS A 129 -16.73 -4.38 -6.75
N ASP A 130 -16.49 -5.41 -5.92
CA ASP A 130 -17.52 -6.25 -5.32
C ASP A 130 -17.92 -5.73 -3.92
N GLU A 131 -19.14 -5.23 -3.80
CA GLU A 131 -19.70 -4.73 -2.53
C GLU A 131 -19.61 -5.76 -1.40
N ARG A 132 -19.72 -7.05 -1.71
CA ARG A 132 -19.67 -8.13 -0.72
C ARG A 132 -18.30 -8.23 -0.03
N LYS A 133 -17.28 -7.57 -0.58
CA LYS A 133 -15.91 -7.51 -0.07
C LYS A 133 -15.64 -6.23 0.71
N GLN A 134 -16.61 -5.33 0.82
CA GLN A 134 -16.46 -4.10 1.57
C GLN A 134 -16.01 -4.38 3.00
N PHE A 135 -14.83 -3.85 3.33
CA PHE A 135 -14.31 -3.83 4.67
C PHE A 135 -14.83 -2.58 5.39
N HIS A 136 -15.63 -2.80 6.42
CA HIS A 136 -16.08 -1.71 7.28
C HIS A 136 -14.93 -1.31 8.21
N ASN A 137 -14.33 -0.15 7.92
CA ASN A 137 -13.23 0.40 8.69
C ASN A 137 -13.56 0.44 10.19
N PHE A 138 -12.79 -0.30 10.99
CA PHE A 138 -12.84 -0.20 12.45
C PHE A 138 -12.18 1.10 12.97
N LEU A 139 -11.46 1.83 12.12
CA LEU A 139 -10.83 3.10 12.45
C LEU A 139 -11.71 4.29 12.05
N ASP A 140 -13.00 4.23 12.37
CA ASP A 140 -13.99 5.31 12.15
C ASP A 140 -13.77 6.54 13.06
N GLY A 141 -12.62 6.60 13.75
CA GLY A 141 -12.31 7.61 14.73
C GLY A 141 -13.13 7.47 16.02
N LYS A 142 -13.89 6.39 16.26
CA LYS A 142 -14.59 6.14 17.53
C LYS A 142 -14.01 4.99 18.33
N MET A 143 -13.03 4.25 17.79
CA MET A 143 -12.34 3.18 18.53
C MET A 143 -11.67 3.67 19.82
N HIS A 144 -11.12 4.89 19.83
CA HIS A 144 -10.57 5.49 21.05
C HIS A 144 -11.63 5.75 22.14
N GLN A 145 -12.92 5.74 21.79
CA GLN A 145 -14.02 5.85 22.75
C GLN A 145 -14.33 4.51 23.44
N HIS A 146 -13.87 3.39 22.86
CA HIS A 146 -14.08 2.05 23.38
C HIS A 146 -12.87 1.52 24.17
N PHE A 147 -11.69 2.12 23.98
CA PHE A 147 -10.50 1.82 24.77
C PHE A 147 -10.56 2.56 26.12
N LYS A 148 -10.87 1.85 27.20
CA LYS A 148 -10.69 2.38 28.56
C LYS A 148 -9.32 1.96 29.09
N ARG A 149 -8.62 2.89 29.72
CA ARG A 149 -7.29 2.69 30.32
C ARG A 149 -7.27 1.64 31.45
N GLU A 150 -8.44 1.17 31.88
CA GLU A 150 -8.61 0.17 32.95
C GLU A 150 -8.44 -1.28 32.45
N ASP A 151 -8.29 -1.49 31.14
CA ASP A 151 -8.08 -2.81 30.53
C ASP A 151 -6.57 -3.21 30.41
N LEU A 152 -5.69 -2.57 31.21
CA LEU A 152 -4.26 -2.85 31.32
C LEU A 152 -3.87 -3.31 32.73
#